data_AF-A0A1A7XJD2-F1
#
_entry.id   AF-A0A1A7XJD2-F1
#
_cell.length_a   1.000
_cell.length_b   1.000
_cell.length_c   1.000
_cell.angle_alpha   90.00
_cell.angle_beta   90.00
_cell.angle_gamma   90.00
#
_symmetry.space_group_name_H-M   'P 1'
#
loop_
_entity.id
_entity.type
_entity.pdbx_description
1 polymer ?
#
loop_
_entity_poly.entity_id
_entity_poly.type
_entity_poly.pdbx_seq_one_letter_code
_entity_poly.pdbx_strand_id
1 'polypeptide(L)'
;MAHAASQLKKKADENLAAEDEKEKEKERKRARRRSREQKRKSDSNASYLRAARAGNLEKVLDYLKSGVEINICNQNGLNALHLASKEGHVEVVAELLKLG
;
A
#
# COMPACT_ATOMS: atom_id res chain seq x y z
N MET A 1 -22.34 -50.16 -24.75
CA MET A 1 -22.62 -48.87 -24.07
C MET A 1 -21.38 -48.34 -23.34
N ALA A 2 -20.24 -48.14 -24.02
CA ALA A 2 -18.97 -47.74 -23.37
C ALA A 2 -18.52 -46.29 -23.65
N HIS A 3 -19.19 -45.56 -24.55
CA HIS A 3 -18.75 -44.22 -24.97
C HIS A 3 -19.15 -43.07 -24.04
N ALA A 4 -20.06 -43.27 -23.08
CA ALA A 4 -20.52 -42.21 -22.18
C ALA A 4 -19.55 -41.93 -21.00
N ALA A 5 -18.83 -42.95 -20.52
CA ALA A 5 -17.96 -42.81 -19.34
C ALA A 5 -16.64 -42.06 -19.62
N SER A 6 -16.09 -42.18 -20.84
CA SER A 6 -14.82 -41.52 -21.22
C SER A 6 -14.98 -40.01 -21.40
N GLN A 7 -16.15 -39.56 -21.87
CA GLN A 7 -16.44 -38.13 -22.07
C GLN A 7 -16.65 -37.37 -20.75
N LEU A 8 -17.10 -38.05 -19.70
CA LEU A 8 -17.26 -37.46 -18.36
C LEU A 8 -15.92 -37.24 -17.66
N LYS A 9 -14.97 -38.17 -17.79
CA LYS A 9 -13.63 -38.06 -17.17
C LYS A 9 -12.80 -36.95 -17.82
N LYS A 10 -12.88 -36.78 -19.15
CA LYS A 10 -12.16 -35.74 -19.89
C LYS A 10 -12.69 -34.32 -19.61
N LYS A 11 -14.02 -34.14 -19.51
CA LYS A 11 -14.63 -32.85 -19.14
C LYS A 11 -14.32 -32.41 -17.71
N ALA A 12 -14.16 -33.34 -16.77
CA ALA A 12 -13.78 -33.02 -15.40
C ALA A 12 -12.34 -32.51 -15.32
N ASP A 13 -11.42 -33.14 -16.05
CA ASP A 13 -10.00 -32.75 -16.13
C ASP A 13 -9.82 -31.37 -16.79
N GLU A 14 -10.56 -31.11 -17.88
CA GLU A 14 -10.59 -29.80 -18.56
C GLU A 14 -11.17 -28.68 -17.67
N ASN A 15 -12.21 -28.98 -16.87
CA ASN A 15 -12.73 -28.02 -15.90
C ASN A 15 -11.74 -27.75 -14.76
N LEU A 16 -11.04 -28.78 -14.27
CA LEU A 16 -10.02 -28.63 -13.23
C LEU A 16 -8.88 -27.72 -13.70
N ALA A 17 -8.40 -27.94 -14.93
CA ALA A 17 -7.36 -27.09 -15.53
C ALA A 17 -7.82 -25.65 -15.75
N ALA A 18 -9.09 -25.44 -16.14
CA ALA A 18 -9.67 -24.11 -16.31
C ALA A 18 -9.87 -23.36 -14.98
N GLU A 19 -10.17 -24.07 -13.89
CA GLU A 19 -10.27 -23.51 -12.54
C GLU A 19 -8.89 -23.10 -12.00
N ASP A 20 -7.87 -23.94 -12.20
CA ASP A 20 -6.49 -23.70 -11.76
C ASP A 20 -5.84 -22.50 -12.48
N GLU A 21 -6.08 -22.34 -13.78
CA GLU A 21 -5.63 -21.17 -14.55
C GLU A 21 -6.33 -19.87 -14.09
N LYS A 22 -7.64 -19.93 -13.78
CA LYS A 22 -8.37 -18.78 -13.22
C LYS A 22 -7.83 -18.38 -11.84
N GLU A 23 -7.44 -19.34 -11.01
CA GLU A 23 -6.84 -19.08 -9.70
C GLU A 23 -5.46 -18.45 -9.80
N LYS A 24 -4.58 -18.99 -10.66
CA LYS A 24 -3.27 -18.41 -10.98
C LYS A 24 -3.38 -16.98 -11.53
N GLU A 25 -4.36 -16.70 -12.39
CA GLU A 25 -4.57 -15.34 -12.91
C GLU A 25 -5.05 -14.37 -11.81
N LYS A 26 -5.96 -14.81 -10.92
CA LYS A 26 -6.39 -14.01 -9.75
C LYS A 26 -5.21 -13.73 -8.82
N GLU A 27 -4.35 -14.70 -8.57
CA GLU A 27 -3.16 -14.51 -7.72
C GLU A 27 -2.17 -13.51 -8.33
N ARG A 28 -1.88 -13.63 -9.64
CA ARG A 28 -1.05 -12.67 -10.37
C ARG A 28 -1.63 -11.26 -10.34
N LYS A 29 -2.95 -11.11 -10.51
CA LYS A 29 -3.64 -9.81 -10.38
C LYS A 29 -3.55 -9.26 -8.96
N ARG A 30 -3.70 -10.09 -7.92
CA ARG A 30 -3.52 -9.72 -6.51
C ARG A 30 -2.09 -9.30 -6.21
N ALA A 31 -1.09 -10.02 -6.70
CA ALA A 31 0.32 -9.68 -6.54
C ALA A 31 0.66 -8.34 -7.21
N ARG A 32 0.20 -8.12 -8.46
CA ARG A 32 0.36 -6.84 -9.16
C ARG A 32 -0.33 -5.68 -8.43
N ARG A 33 -1.53 -5.90 -7.87
CA ARG A 33 -2.22 -4.90 -7.05
C ARG A 33 -1.44 -4.56 -5.78
N ARG A 34 -0.99 -5.57 -5.02
CA ARG A 34 -0.16 -5.39 -3.82
C ARG A 34 1.11 -4.61 -4.11
N SER A 35 1.83 -4.96 -5.17
CA SER A 35 3.06 -4.26 -5.57
C SER A 35 2.79 -2.79 -5.93
N ARG A 36 1.70 -2.50 -6.66
CA ARG A 36 1.29 -1.12 -6.98
C ARG A 36 0.91 -0.32 -5.74
N GLU A 37 0.21 -0.94 -4.80
CA GLU A 37 -0.22 -0.31 -3.56
C GLU A 37 0.97 -0.02 -2.64
N GLN A 38 1.92 -0.95 -2.50
CA GLN A 38 3.17 -0.72 -1.77
C GLN A 38 3.97 0.44 -2.37
N LYS A 39 4.08 0.51 -3.72
CA LYS A 39 4.76 1.62 -4.39
C LYS A 39 4.05 2.96 -4.14
N ARG A 40 2.72 2.99 -4.24
CA ARG A 40 1.94 4.20 -3.90
C ARG A 40 2.16 4.63 -2.45
N LYS A 41 2.17 3.68 -1.52
CA LYS A 41 2.39 3.95 -0.10
C LYS A 41 3.79 4.50 0.15
N SER A 42 4.84 3.98 -0.50
CA SER A 42 6.20 4.54 -0.38
C SER A 42 6.30 5.97 -0.92
N ASP A 43 5.64 6.27 -2.03
CA ASP A 43 5.63 7.62 -2.61
C ASP A 43 4.89 8.62 -1.67
N SER A 44 3.77 8.19 -1.08
CA SER A 44 3.02 8.98 -0.09
C SER A 44 3.83 9.22 1.19
N ASN A 45 4.53 8.19 1.70
CA ASN A 45 5.38 8.28 2.88
C ASN A 45 6.51 9.31 2.70
N ALA A 46 7.21 9.25 1.57
CA ALA A 46 8.26 10.20 1.24
C ALA A 46 7.71 11.63 1.08
N SER A 47 6.53 11.78 0.48
CA SER A 47 5.87 13.07 0.29
C SER A 47 5.41 13.68 1.61
N TYR A 48 4.89 12.87 2.52
CA TYR A 48 4.50 13.26 3.88
C TYR A 48 5.69 13.83 4.67
N LEU A 49 6.81 13.11 4.71
CA LEU A 49 8.02 13.55 5.40
C LEU A 49 8.57 14.87 4.81
N ARG A 50 8.48 15.02 3.48
CA ARG A 50 8.89 16.26 2.81
C ARG A 50 7.97 17.43 3.14
N ALA A 51 6.66 17.21 3.23
CA ALA A 51 5.70 18.23 3.63
C ALA A 51 5.96 18.71 5.06
N ALA A 52 6.26 17.78 5.99
CA ALA A 52 6.61 18.12 7.37
C ALA A 52 7.92 18.92 7.47
N ARG A 53 8.96 18.51 6.71
CA ARG A 53 10.22 19.26 6.61
C ARG A 53 10.01 20.66 6.04
N ALA A 54 9.08 20.83 5.11
CA ALA A 54 8.80 22.13 4.49
C ALA A 54 7.84 23.00 5.33
N GLY A 55 7.31 22.48 6.44
CA GLY A 55 6.36 23.21 7.28
C GLY A 55 4.95 23.33 6.71
N ASN A 56 4.62 22.55 5.67
CA ASN A 56 3.33 22.62 5.02
C ASN A 56 2.27 21.85 5.82
N LEU A 57 1.68 22.49 6.83
CA LEU A 57 0.71 21.87 7.73
C LEU A 57 -0.47 21.24 7.00
N GLU A 58 -1.09 21.95 6.05
CA GLU A 58 -2.26 21.45 5.31
C GLU A 58 -1.97 20.11 4.62
N LYS A 59 -0.81 20.00 3.95
CA LYS A 59 -0.40 18.77 3.27
C LYS A 59 -0.12 17.65 4.25
N VAL A 60 0.51 17.96 5.39
CA VAL A 60 0.77 16.98 6.46
C VAL A 60 -0.55 16.37 6.94
N LEU A 61 -1.57 17.20 7.18
CA LEU A 61 -2.90 16.75 7.60
C LEU A 61 -3.61 15.93 6.52
N ASP A 62 -3.51 16.33 5.25
CA ASP A 62 -4.12 15.59 4.14
C ASP A 62 -3.50 14.20 3.95
N TYR A 63 -2.19 14.06 4.15
CA TYR A 63 -1.54 12.74 4.14
C TYR A 63 -1.99 11.87 5.32
N LEU A 64 -2.17 12.45 6.51
CA LEU A 64 -2.69 11.72 7.67
C LEU A 64 -4.14 11.24 7.44
N LYS A 65 -5.00 12.10 6.87
CA LYS A 65 -6.36 11.70 6.45
C LYS A 65 -6.36 10.62 5.38
N SER A 66 -5.34 10.60 4.51
CA SER A 66 -5.15 9.57 3.49
C SER A 66 -4.67 8.22 4.05
N GLY A 67 -4.43 8.12 5.36
CA GLY A 67 -4.02 6.88 6.03
C GLY A 67 -2.51 6.65 6.03
N VAL A 68 -1.70 7.71 5.89
CA VAL A 68 -0.25 7.64 6.12
C VAL A 68 0.00 7.48 7.63
N GLU A 69 0.89 6.56 7.99
CA GLU A 69 1.26 6.29 9.38
C GLU A 69 2.10 7.45 9.97
N ILE A 70 1.70 7.99 11.12
CA ILE A 70 2.38 9.16 11.74
C ILE A 70 3.85 8.88 12.11
N ASN A 71 4.15 7.61 12.43
CA ASN A 71 5.46 7.16 12.90
C ASN A 71 6.43 6.75 11.79
N ILE A 72 6.08 7.01 10.52
CA ILE A 72 6.98 6.71 9.40
C ILE A 72 8.27 7.50 9.53
N CYS A 73 9.39 6.83 9.24
CA CYS A 73 10.72 7.43 9.20
C CYS A 73 11.36 7.28 7.82
N ASN A 74 12.29 8.18 7.50
CA ASN A 74 13.14 8.06 6.31
C ASN A 74 14.31 7.08 6.55
N GLN A 75 15.20 6.97 5.55
CA GLN A 75 16.40 6.13 5.63
C GLN A 75 17.36 6.51 6.77
N ASN A 76 17.26 7.73 7.31
CA ASN A 76 18.07 8.19 8.44
C ASN A 76 17.40 7.95 9.79
N GLY A 77 16.22 7.30 9.82
CA GLY A 77 15.44 7.11 11.04
C GLY A 77 14.72 8.37 11.52
N LEU A 78 14.61 9.42 10.70
CA LEU A 78 13.90 10.66 11.06
C LEU A 78 12.44 10.59 10.60
N ASN A 79 11.51 10.84 11.52
CA ASN A 79 10.08 10.94 11.23
C ASN A 79 9.66 12.39 10.92
N ALA A 80 8.38 12.60 10.64
CA ALA A 80 7.83 13.93 10.34
C ALA A 80 8.07 14.92 11.49
N LEU A 81 7.93 14.46 12.74
CA LEU A 81 8.15 15.28 13.93
C LEU A 81 9.61 15.78 14.02
N HIS A 82 10.59 14.89 13.85
CA HIS A 82 12.01 15.25 13.84
C HIS A 82 12.33 16.28 12.76
N LEU A 83 11.78 16.07 11.56
CA LEU A 83 12.02 16.96 10.43
C LEU A 83 11.40 18.34 10.66
N ALA A 84 10.16 18.40 11.14
CA ALA A 84 9.48 19.66 11.45
C ALA A 84 10.17 20.42 12.60
N SER A 85 10.60 19.71 13.65
CA SER A 85 11.32 20.31 14.78
C SER A 85 12.68 20.85 14.37
N LYS A 86 13.43 20.12 13.53
CA LYS A 86 14.75 20.54 13.04
C LYS A 86 14.68 21.86 12.25
N GLU A 87 13.65 22.03 11.44
CA GLU A 87 13.47 23.23 10.60
C GLU A 87 12.67 24.34 11.31
N GLY A 88 12.20 24.12 12.55
CA GLY A 88 11.53 25.13 13.36
C GLY A 88 10.04 25.31 13.05
N HIS A 89 9.39 24.32 12.43
CA HIS A 89 7.97 24.38 12.07
C HIS A 89 7.06 24.05 13.25
N VAL A 90 6.93 25.00 14.18
CA VAL A 90 6.20 24.85 15.45
C VAL A 90 4.76 24.39 15.25
N GLU A 91 4.05 24.94 14.26
CA GLU A 91 2.64 24.58 14.00
C GLU A 91 2.49 23.11 13.60
N VAL A 92 3.37 22.61 12.73
CA VAL A 92 3.40 21.20 12.32
C VAL A 92 3.75 20.31 13.49
N VAL A 93 4.75 20.70 14.30
CA VAL A 93 5.15 19.95 15.49
C VAL A 93 4.00 19.86 16.49
N ALA A 94 3.32 20.97 16.77
CA ALA A 94 2.21 21.02 17.70
C ALA A 94 1.05 20.12 17.25
N GLU A 95 0.69 20.15 15.96
CA GLU A 95 -0.36 19.26 15.43
C GLU A 95 0.05 17.79 15.44
N LEU A 96 1.30 17.47 15.06
CA LEU A 96 1.79 16.10 15.13
C LEU A 96 1.83 15.55 16.57
N LEU A 97 2.12 16.39 17.56
CA LEU A 97 2.10 16.03 18.99
C LEU A 97 0.69 15.85 19.55
N LYS A 98 -0.33 16.51 18.99
CA LYS A 98 -1.73 16.29 19.40
C LYS A 98 -2.29 14.98 18.85
N LEU A 99 -1.79 14.54 17.71
CA LEU A 99 -2.26 13.34 17.00
C LEU A 99 -1.55 12.06 17.45
N GLY A 100 -0.43 12.17 18.17
CA GLY A 100 0.34 11.07 18.74
C GLY A 100 0.19 10.97 20.25
#